data_AF-A0A924EFB5-F1
#
_entry.id   AF-A0A924EFB5-F1
#
_cell.length_a   1.000
_cell.length_b   1.000
_cell.length_c   1.000
_cell.angle_alpha   90.00
_cell.angle_beta   90.00
_cell.angle_gamma   90.00
#
_symmetry.space_group_name_H-M   'P 1'
#
loop_
_entity.id
_entity.type
_entity.pdbx_description
1 polymer ?
#
loop_
_entity_poly.entity_id
_entity_poly.type
_entity_poly.pdbx_seq_one_letter_code
_entity_poly.pdbx_strand_id
1 'polypeptide(L)'
;MSINLISKVATYVTHKLSGTWKLVTVTILLALSFVGKAQVSITNAVPVTQNFDGIGNSATATLPSGFRISNTTDAFSSAGTATTEAAGTQGAGRVSNSAAGGLYNFANGPTGSSTDRAVGFLTSSSFSSPCYLLMQVTNNSAATITSLTIAFDYEKCRSGSRAFSMAFDTSRNGSTYGTAFSAGAQSYAADGNNNVVFDPPNSHFKDCYNYRIYHTGWC
;
A
#
# COMPACT_ATOMS: atom_id res chain seq x y z
N MET A 1 49.76 17.40 12.51
CA MET A 1 48.88 18.37 11.81
C MET A 1 47.55 17.69 11.54
N SER A 2 46.57 17.88 12.42
CA SER A 2 45.17 17.61 12.15
C SER A 2 44.38 18.59 13.00
N ILE A 3 43.77 19.57 12.33
CA ILE A 3 43.07 20.68 12.96
C ILE A 3 41.65 20.20 13.25
N ASN A 4 41.28 20.17 14.54
CA ASN A 4 39.96 19.75 14.98
C ASN A 4 38.92 20.78 14.51
N LEU A 5 38.26 20.51 13.38
CA LEU A 5 37.26 21.41 12.76
C LEU A 5 36.11 21.76 13.71
N ILE A 6 35.85 20.91 14.72
CA ILE A 6 34.74 21.05 15.66
C ILE A 6 34.96 22.22 16.64
N SER A 7 36.20 22.56 17.03
CA SER A 7 36.44 23.65 17.99
C SER A 7 36.45 25.05 17.36
N LYS A 8 36.77 25.16 16.06
CA LYS A 8 36.77 26.44 15.35
C LYS A 8 35.36 26.92 15.01
N VAL A 9 34.41 26.00 14.77
CA VAL A 9 33.01 26.36 14.48
C VAL A 9 32.32 26.93 15.72
N ALA A 10 32.61 26.40 16.91
CA ALA A 10 32.05 26.91 18.17
C ALA A 10 32.57 28.32 18.51
N THR A 11 33.81 28.65 18.13
CA THR A 11 34.42 29.95 18.45
C THR A 11 34.02 31.05 17.46
N TYR A 12 33.58 30.71 16.24
CA TYR A 12 33.13 31.71 15.26
C TYR A 12 31.74 32.29 15.57
N VAL A 13 30.93 31.59 16.38
CA VAL A 13 29.54 31.97 16.67
C VAL A 13 29.41 32.87 17.90
N THR A 14 30.42 32.95 18.77
CA THR A 14 30.33 33.71 20.03
C THR A 14 30.74 35.19 19.94
N HIS A 15 31.35 35.65 18.84
CA HIS A 15 31.90 37.01 18.77
C HIS A 15 31.10 38.04 17.96
N LYS A 16 29.92 37.71 17.42
CA LYS A 16 29.15 38.67 16.58
C LYS A 16 27.62 38.65 16.77
N LEU A 17 27.14 38.56 18.01
CA LEU A 17 25.72 38.78 18.28
C LEU A 17 25.55 39.82 19.39
N SER A 18 25.76 41.08 19.01
CA SER A 18 25.22 42.23 19.74
C SER A 18 23.73 42.36 19.42
N GLY A 19 22.88 42.27 20.44
CA GLY A 19 21.51 42.76 20.38
C GLY A 19 20.48 41.82 19.74
N THR A 20 19.57 41.34 20.59
CA THR A 20 18.16 41.06 20.24
C THR A 20 17.79 39.91 19.31
N TRP A 21 18.62 38.88 19.11
CA TRP A 21 18.21 37.68 18.33
C TRP A 21 18.46 36.38 19.12
N LYS A 22 17.68 36.15 20.20
CA LYS A 22 17.68 34.87 20.96
C LYS A 22 16.45 33.98 20.66
N LEU A 23 15.66 34.31 19.65
CA LEU A 23 14.40 33.62 19.33
C LEU A 23 14.38 32.91 17.97
N VAL A 24 15.54 32.72 17.32
CA VAL A 24 15.62 32.05 16.01
C VAL A 24 16.44 30.75 16.03
N THR A 25 17.08 30.39 17.14
CA THR A 25 17.97 29.22 17.22
C THR A 25 17.34 27.96 17.83
N VAL A 26 16.03 27.93 18.08
CA VAL A 26 15.31 26.75 18.61
C VAL A 26 14.41 26.08 17.57
N THR A 27 14.16 26.71 16.41
CA THR A 27 13.22 26.17 15.42
C THR A 27 13.86 25.30 14.34
N ILE A 28 15.19 25.23 14.25
CA ILE A 28 15.90 24.50 13.17
C ILE A 28 16.43 23.11 13.62
N LEU A 29 16.13 22.65 14.84
CA LEU A 29 16.56 21.33 15.33
C LEU A 29 15.43 20.29 15.48
N LEU A 30 14.22 20.56 14.97
CA LEU A 30 13.09 19.64 15.01
C LEU A 30 12.45 19.41 13.63
N ALA A 31 13.29 19.33 12.60
CA ALA A 31 12.92 18.81 11.29
C ALA A 31 13.77 17.59 10.93
N LEU A 32 14.02 16.69 11.91
CA LEU A 32 14.16 15.29 11.54
C LEU A 32 12.75 14.81 11.24
N SER A 33 12.36 14.88 9.98
CA SER A 33 11.28 14.05 9.46
C SER A 33 11.67 12.61 9.76
N PHE A 34 11.14 12.05 10.85
CA PHE A 34 11.10 10.62 11.03
C PHE A 34 10.40 10.09 9.79
N VAL A 35 11.17 9.51 8.86
CA VAL A 35 10.61 8.64 7.84
C VAL A 35 10.16 7.41 8.62
N GLY A 36 8.99 7.52 9.25
CA GLY A 36 8.31 6.38 9.82
C GLY A 36 8.17 5.38 8.69
N LYS A 37 8.77 4.20 8.85
CA LYS A 37 8.46 3.06 7.99
C LYS A 37 6.97 2.82 8.18
N ALA A 38 6.19 3.21 7.16
CA ALA A 38 4.76 3.04 7.14
C ALA A 38 4.48 1.54 6.98
N GLN A 39 4.28 0.86 8.11
CA GLN A 39 4.02 -0.58 8.23
C GLN A 39 2.78 -0.79 9.09
N VAL A 40 2.03 -1.86 8.83
CA VAL A 40 0.94 -2.30 9.69
C VAL A 40 1.55 -2.86 10.98
N SER A 41 1.28 -2.20 12.10
CA SER A 41 1.84 -2.57 13.40
C SER A 41 0.94 -3.57 14.12
N ILE A 42 1.47 -4.76 14.43
CA ILE A 42 0.83 -5.74 15.30
C ILE A 42 1.38 -5.58 16.71
N THR A 43 0.55 -5.12 17.63
CA THR A 43 0.95 -4.85 19.02
C THR A 43 0.39 -5.87 20.01
N ASN A 44 -0.67 -6.59 19.61
CA ASN A 44 -1.34 -7.64 20.38
C ASN A 44 -2.17 -8.52 19.41
N ALA A 45 -3.03 -9.40 19.95
CA ALA A 45 -3.85 -10.31 19.17
C ALA A 45 -5.15 -9.69 18.59
N VAL A 46 -5.39 -8.39 18.79
CA VAL A 46 -6.55 -7.69 18.20
C VAL A 46 -6.33 -7.55 16.70
N PRO A 47 -7.30 -7.95 15.84
CA PRO A 47 -7.19 -7.77 14.41
C PRO A 47 -7.02 -6.30 14.02
N VAL A 48 -6.10 -6.03 13.09
CA VAL A 48 -5.98 -4.73 12.43
C VAL A 48 -6.79 -4.80 11.13
N THR A 49 -7.72 -3.87 10.94
CA THR A 49 -8.57 -3.80 9.75
C THR A 49 -8.18 -2.64 8.85
N GLN A 50 -8.32 -2.84 7.54
CA GLN A 50 -8.17 -1.81 6.54
C GLN A 50 -9.21 -2.02 5.45
N ASN A 51 -10.09 -1.05 5.27
CA ASN A 51 -11.18 -1.06 4.29
C ASN A 51 -10.99 -0.02 3.18
N PHE A 52 -9.90 0.76 3.18
CA PHE A 52 -9.57 1.81 2.21
C PHE A 52 -10.56 2.97 2.08
N ASP A 53 -11.72 2.95 2.73
CA ASP A 53 -12.74 4.02 2.70
C ASP A 53 -12.18 5.44 2.96
N GLY A 54 -11.10 5.54 3.74
CA GLY A 54 -10.42 6.79 4.08
C GLY A 54 -9.51 7.38 3.00
N ILE A 55 -9.27 6.71 1.86
CA ILE A 55 -8.32 7.21 0.83
C ILE A 55 -8.91 8.32 -0.06
N GLY A 56 -10.21 8.59 0.06
CA GLY A 56 -10.94 9.60 -0.72
C GLY A 56 -11.22 9.16 -2.16
N ASN A 57 -11.52 10.13 -3.02
CA ASN A 57 -12.00 9.90 -4.41
C ASN A 57 -10.99 10.31 -5.50
N SER A 58 -9.78 10.73 -5.12
CA SER A 58 -8.76 11.17 -6.07
C SER A 58 -8.22 10.01 -6.91
N ALA A 59 -7.89 10.29 -8.18
CA ALA A 59 -7.14 9.37 -9.02
C ALA A 59 -5.74 9.07 -8.45
N THR A 60 -5.13 10.04 -7.78
CA THR A 60 -3.84 9.91 -7.08
C THR A 60 -4.03 9.81 -5.57
N ALA A 61 -4.97 8.96 -5.13
CA ALA A 61 -5.25 8.75 -3.72
C ALA A 61 -4.04 8.13 -3.02
N THR A 62 -3.63 8.72 -1.90
CA THR A 62 -2.52 8.17 -1.08
C THR A 62 -3.02 6.94 -0.34
N LEU A 63 -2.25 5.86 -0.41
CA LEU A 63 -2.57 4.62 0.28
C LEU A 63 -2.32 4.74 1.79
N PRO A 64 -3.06 3.96 2.60
CA PRO A 64 -2.80 3.86 4.03
C PRO A 64 -1.37 3.40 4.31
N SER A 65 -0.86 3.77 5.49
CA SER A 65 0.45 3.31 5.93
C SER A 65 0.51 1.79 5.95
N GLY A 66 1.62 1.22 5.46
CA GLY A 66 1.77 -0.23 5.31
C GLY A 66 1.39 -0.76 3.94
N PHE A 67 0.73 0.04 3.09
CA PHE A 67 0.30 -0.39 1.76
C PHE A 67 1.09 0.28 0.64
N ARG A 68 1.33 -0.50 -0.41
CA ARG A 68 1.98 -0.06 -1.65
C ARG A 68 1.30 -0.71 -2.85
N ILE A 69 1.38 -0.05 -4.00
CA ILE A 69 0.79 -0.54 -5.24
C ILE A 69 1.74 -0.32 -6.42
N SER A 70 1.80 -1.26 -7.35
CA SER A 70 2.78 -1.24 -8.45
C SER A 70 2.38 -2.14 -9.62
N ASN A 71 2.86 -1.82 -10.83
CA ASN A 71 2.85 -2.70 -12.00
C ASN A 71 4.25 -2.92 -12.60
N THR A 72 5.31 -2.48 -11.90
CA THR A 72 6.70 -2.53 -12.39
C THR A 72 7.63 -3.27 -11.45
N THR A 73 7.23 -3.44 -10.20
CA THR A 73 8.04 -4.08 -9.15
C THR A 73 7.17 -4.68 -8.06
N ASP A 74 7.58 -5.83 -7.56
CA ASP A 74 7.07 -6.49 -6.36
C ASP A 74 7.86 -6.10 -5.10
N ALA A 75 8.94 -5.30 -5.22
CA ALA A 75 9.72 -4.85 -4.09
C ALA A 75 8.97 -3.75 -3.32
N PHE A 76 8.62 -4.01 -2.05
CA PHE A 76 7.83 -3.09 -1.22
C PHE A 76 8.45 -1.69 -1.11
N SER A 77 9.77 -1.61 -1.00
CA SER A 77 10.49 -0.34 -0.85
C SER A 77 10.44 0.55 -2.10
N SER A 78 10.20 -0.04 -3.27
CA SER A 78 10.24 0.63 -4.57
C SER A 78 8.86 0.81 -5.19
N ALA A 79 7.83 0.14 -4.64
CA ALA A 79 6.45 0.25 -5.08
C ALA A 79 5.84 1.63 -4.73
N GLY A 80 4.83 2.03 -5.49
CA GLY A 80 4.16 3.32 -5.35
C GLY A 80 3.31 3.41 -4.07
N THR A 81 3.07 4.63 -3.62
CA THR A 81 2.27 4.93 -2.42
C THR A 81 0.90 5.51 -2.73
N ALA A 82 0.53 5.55 -4.00
CA ALA A 82 -0.72 6.15 -4.46
C ALA A 82 -1.23 5.41 -5.71
N THR A 83 -2.54 5.52 -5.92
CA THR A 83 -3.18 5.11 -7.17
C THR A 83 -2.81 6.06 -8.31
N THR A 84 -3.13 5.68 -9.54
CA THR A 84 -2.97 6.53 -10.74
C THR A 84 -4.29 6.90 -11.38
N GLU A 85 -5.36 6.15 -11.07
CA GLU A 85 -6.69 6.31 -11.64
C GLU A 85 -7.76 6.18 -10.56
N ALA A 86 -8.96 6.71 -10.83
CA ALA A 86 -10.14 6.48 -10.00
C ALA A 86 -11.36 6.21 -10.88
N ALA A 87 -12.17 5.24 -10.47
CA ALA A 87 -13.42 4.93 -11.14
C ALA A 87 -14.43 4.35 -10.16
N GLY A 88 -15.71 4.52 -10.46
CA GLY A 88 -16.82 3.96 -9.70
C GLY A 88 -17.50 2.82 -10.46
N THR A 89 -18.48 2.18 -9.82
CA THR A 89 -19.39 1.24 -10.49
C THR A 89 -20.62 1.95 -11.08
N GLN A 90 -20.91 3.18 -10.65
CA GLN A 90 -22.09 3.95 -11.07
C GLN A 90 -21.78 5.40 -11.49
N GLY A 91 -22.73 6.04 -12.16
CA GLY A 91 -22.74 7.49 -12.40
C GLY A 91 -21.60 8.01 -13.27
N ALA A 92 -21.26 9.29 -13.07
CA ALA A 92 -20.15 9.95 -13.75
C ALA A 92 -18.81 9.40 -13.24
N GLY A 93 -17.90 9.08 -14.17
CA GLY A 93 -16.61 8.46 -13.85
C GLY A 93 -16.69 6.95 -13.59
N ARG A 94 -17.82 6.30 -13.88
CA ARG A 94 -17.92 4.83 -13.78
C ARG A 94 -16.90 4.16 -14.69
N VAL A 95 -16.38 3.00 -14.27
CA VAL A 95 -15.50 2.18 -15.08
C VAL A 95 -16.21 1.75 -16.37
N SER A 96 -15.51 1.83 -17.50
CA SER A 96 -16.07 1.55 -18.83
C SER A 96 -15.18 0.57 -19.62
N ASN A 97 -15.65 0.17 -20.80
CA ASN A 97 -14.85 -0.62 -21.74
C ASN A 97 -13.67 0.15 -22.36
N SER A 98 -13.66 1.49 -22.23
CA SER A 98 -12.61 2.39 -22.70
C SER A 98 -11.74 2.93 -21.55
N ALA A 99 -11.95 2.43 -20.33
CA ALA A 99 -11.14 2.84 -19.18
C ALA A 99 -9.66 2.54 -19.43
N ALA A 100 -8.82 3.49 -19.03
CA ALA A 100 -7.37 3.37 -19.13
C ALA A 100 -6.87 2.19 -18.28
N GLY A 101 -5.68 1.72 -18.60
CA GLY A 101 -5.02 0.76 -17.73
C GLY A 101 -4.32 1.50 -16.59
N GLY A 102 -4.39 0.98 -15.36
CA GLY A 102 -3.86 1.72 -14.20
C GLY A 102 -3.97 1.02 -12.85
N LEU A 103 -3.49 1.74 -11.84
CA LEU A 103 -3.62 1.44 -10.42
C LEU A 103 -4.82 2.23 -9.90
N TYR A 104 -5.90 1.56 -9.53
CA TYR A 104 -7.20 2.18 -9.34
C TYR A 104 -7.57 2.35 -7.87
N ASN A 105 -8.08 3.53 -7.57
CA ASN A 105 -8.97 3.80 -6.46
C ASN A 105 -10.41 3.54 -6.95
N PHE A 106 -10.94 2.34 -6.71
CA PHE A 106 -12.29 1.97 -7.08
C PHE A 106 -13.32 2.42 -6.04
N ALA A 107 -14.51 2.77 -6.51
CA ALA A 107 -15.66 3.10 -5.69
C ALA A 107 -16.79 2.11 -5.96
N ASN A 108 -17.39 1.58 -4.89
CA ASN A 108 -18.69 0.93 -4.98
C ASN A 108 -19.77 2.04 -5.01
N GLY A 109 -20.23 2.41 -6.20
CA GLY A 109 -21.09 3.56 -6.46
C GLY A 109 -20.41 4.66 -7.29
N PRO A 110 -20.87 5.92 -7.22
CA PRO A 110 -20.29 7.01 -8.01
C PRO A 110 -18.87 7.38 -7.57
N THR A 111 -17.96 7.57 -8.55
CA THR A 111 -16.52 7.83 -8.31
C THR A 111 -16.27 8.97 -7.34
N GLY A 112 -17.02 10.07 -7.51
CA GLY A 112 -16.79 11.33 -6.79
C GLY A 112 -17.45 11.41 -5.41
N SER A 113 -18.34 10.49 -5.04
CA SER A 113 -19.13 10.61 -3.80
C SER A 113 -19.24 9.34 -2.97
N SER A 114 -18.93 8.16 -3.53
CA SER A 114 -18.94 6.93 -2.73
C SER A 114 -17.78 6.93 -1.73
N THR A 115 -18.10 6.53 -0.52
CA THR A 115 -17.18 6.34 0.60
C THR A 115 -16.67 4.91 0.73
N ASP A 116 -17.29 3.96 0.01
CA ASP A 116 -16.87 2.56 -0.03
C ASP A 116 -15.80 2.42 -1.13
N ARG A 117 -14.55 2.23 -0.69
CA ARG A 117 -13.37 2.28 -1.58
C ARG A 117 -12.61 0.97 -1.58
N ALA A 118 -12.13 0.61 -2.76
CA ALA A 118 -11.20 -0.50 -2.93
C ALA A 118 -9.98 -0.06 -3.73
N VAL A 119 -8.85 -0.73 -3.51
CA VAL A 119 -7.61 -0.52 -4.25
C VAL A 119 -7.40 -1.70 -5.18
N GLY A 120 -7.14 -1.45 -6.45
CA GLY A 120 -7.01 -2.52 -7.43
C GLY A 120 -6.33 -2.12 -8.71
N PHE A 121 -6.56 -2.91 -9.75
CA PHE A 121 -5.88 -2.79 -11.04
C PHE A 121 -6.88 -2.90 -12.17
N LEU A 122 -6.60 -2.21 -13.26
CA LEU A 122 -7.20 -2.53 -14.55
C LEU A 122 -6.09 -2.66 -15.58
N THR A 123 -5.96 -3.85 -16.19
CA THR A 123 -5.05 -4.03 -17.32
C THR A 123 -5.74 -3.62 -18.61
N SER A 124 -5.13 -2.71 -19.37
CA SER A 124 -5.62 -2.24 -20.66
C SER A 124 -4.46 -1.67 -21.46
N SER A 125 -4.48 -1.86 -22.78
CA SER A 125 -3.41 -1.40 -23.68
C SER A 125 -2.02 -1.86 -23.22
N SER A 126 -1.09 -0.93 -22.97
CA SER A 126 0.28 -1.20 -22.49
C SER A 126 0.37 -1.45 -20.98
N PHE A 127 -0.70 -1.22 -20.22
CA PHE A 127 -0.74 -1.52 -18.79
C PHE A 127 -1.09 -3.00 -18.60
N SER A 128 -0.06 -3.83 -18.43
CA SER A 128 -0.20 -5.28 -18.33
C SER A 128 0.12 -5.80 -16.94
N SER A 129 -0.28 -7.04 -16.69
CA SER A 129 0.21 -7.85 -15.57
C SER A 129 1.72 -8.10 -15.71
N PRO A 130 2.43 -8.38 -14.59
CA PRO A 130 1.92 -8.47 -13.23
C PRO A 130 1.61 -7.10 -12.61
N CYS A 131 0.66 -7.10 -11.66
CA CYS A 131 0.37 -5.94 -10.81
C CYS A 131 0.32 -6.41 -9.36
N TYR A 132 0.73 -5.53 -8.44
CA TYR A 132 1.06 -5.88 -7.07
C TYR A 132 0.37 -4.91 -6.11
N LEU A 133 -0.39 -5.46 -5.16
CA LEU A 133 -0.83 -4.77 -3.95
C LEU A 133 -0.03 -5.39 -2.81
N LEU A 134 0.80 -4.58 -2.16
CA LEU A 134 1.77 -5.05 -1.19
C LEU A 134 1.42 -4.48 0.18
N MET A 135 1.54 -5.31 1.20
CA MET A 135 1.36 -4.92 2.59
C MET A 135 2.60 -5.29 3.40
N GLN A 136 3.17 -4.33 4.14
CA GLN A 136 4.22 -4.59 5.12
C GLN A 136 3.62 -4.65 6.51
N VAL A 137 3.91 -5.73 7.23
CA VAL A 137 3.47 -5.95 8.62
C VAL A 137 4.70 -6.00 9.52
N THR A 138 4.60 -5.49 10.74
CA THR A 138 5.66 -5.58 11.75
C THR A 138 5.10 -5.97 13.09
N ASN A 139 5.74 -6.95 13.73
CA ASN A 139 5.48 -7.31 15.11
C ASN A 139 6.15 -6.30 16.05
N ASN A 140 5.36 -5.42 16.63
CA ASN A 140 5.76 -4.48 17.67
C ASN A 140 5.23 -4.90 19.06
N SER A 141 4.78 -6.15 19.20
CA SER A 141 4.41 -6.72 20.48
C SER A 141 5.65 -7.24 21.23
N ALA A 142 5.49 -7.51 22.53
CA ALA A 142 6.53 -8.16 23.32
C ALA A 142 6.61 -9.68 23.10
N ALA A 143 5.69 -10.26 22.32
CA ALA A 143 5.57 -11.70 22.11
C ALA A 143 5.97 -12.11 20.69
N THR A 144 6.50 -13.32 20.56
CA THR A 144 6.72 -13.92 19.23
C THR A 144 5.38 -14.30 18.61
N ILE A 145 5.11 -13.79 17.40
CA ILE A 145 3.97 -14.22 16.60
C ILE A 145 4.28 -15.60 16.02
N THR A 146 3.57 -16.62 16.48
CA THR A 146 3.72 -18.01 15.98
C THR A 146 2.74 -18.33 14.85
N SER A 147 1.63 -17.60 14.77
CA SER A 147 0.69 -17.63 13.66
C SER A 147 0.16 -16.23 13.32
N LEU A 148 -0.04 -15.97 12.03
CA LEU A 148 -0.75 -14.78 11.54
C LEU A 148 -1.87 -15.24 10.62
N THR A 149 -3.09 -14.75 10.86
CA THR A 149 -4.22 -14.91 9.94
C THR A 149 -4.38 -13.63 9.15
N ILE A 150 -4.50 -13.77 7.83
CA ILE A 150 -4.80 -12.65 6.93
C ILE A 150 -6.06 -13.00 6.17
N ALA A 151 -7.07 -12.16 6.30
CA ALA A 151 -8.35 -12.29 5.61
C ALA A 151 -8.61 -11.04 4.77
N PHE A 152 -9.18 -11.22 3.58
CA PHE A 152 -9.44 -10.14 2.63
C PHE A 152 -10.50 -10.56 1.60
N ASP A 153 -11.08 -9.57 0.94
CA ASP A 153 -12.00 -9.76 -0.17
C ASP A 153 -11.33 -9.40 -1.50
N TYR A 154 -11.55 -10.23 -2.52
CA TYR A 154 -11.29 -9.84 -3.90
C TYR A 154 -12.58 -9.40 -4.57
N GLU A 155 -12.52 -8.25 -5.24
CA GLU A 155 -13.66 -7.68 -5.94
C GLU A 155 -13.43 -7.60 -7.45
N LYS A 156 -14.41 -8.08 -8.22
CA LYS A 156 -14.48 -7.85 -9.67
C LYS A 156 -15.51 -6.76 -9.96
N CYS A 157 -15.04 -5.57 -10.33
CA CYS A 157 -15.88 -4.41 -10.65
C CYS A 157 -16.40 -4.39 -12.10
N ARG A 158 -15.76 -5.11 -13.03
CA ARG A 158 -16.15 -5.13 -14.46
C ARG A 158 -15.83 -6.48 -15.12
N SER A 159 -16.58 -6.85 -16.15
CA SER A 159 -16.23 -7.96 -17.05
C SER A 159 -14.93 -7.68 -17.81
N GLY A 160 -14.21 -8.73 -18.17
CA GLY A 160 -12.93 -8.66 -18.87
C GLY A 160 -12.74 -9.83 -19.82
N SER A 161 -12.38 -9.54 -21.06
CA SER A 161 -12.10 -10.51 -22.13
C SER A 161 -10.77 -11.24 -21.97
N ARG A 162 -10.10 -11.08 -20.83
CA ARG A 162 -8.86 -11.75 -20.46
C ARG A 162 -9.09 -12.47 -19.14
N ALA A 163 -8.57 -13.69 -19.03
CA ALA A 163 -8.50 -14.37 -17.75
C ALA A 163 -7.56 -13.61 -16.81
N PHE A 164 -7.89 -13.60 -15.53
CA PHE A 164 -7.07 -12.97 -14.50
C PHE A 164 -6.94 -13.91 -13.31
N SER A 165 -5.72 -14.02 -12.79
CA SER A 165 -5.42 -14.82 -11.61
C SER A 165 -4.66 -13.96 -10.63
N MET A 166 -5.09 -14.03 -9.37
CA MET A 166 -4.49 -13.33 -8.25
C MET A 166 -3.91 -14.38 -7.32
N ALA A 167 -2.65 -14.16 -6.95
CA ALA A 167 -1.92 -14.98 -6.00
C ALA A 167 -1.69 -14.17 -4.73
N PHE A 168 -1.62 -14.89 -3.60
CA PHE A 168 -1.21 -14.31 -2.33
C PHE A 168 0.15 -14.89 -1.96
N ASP A 169 1.18 -14.04 -1.98
CA ASP A 169 2.56 -14.39 -1.67
C ASP A 169 3.02 -13.70 -0.38
N THR A 170 4.04 -14.25 0.28
CA THR A 170 4.66 -13.61 1.43
C THR A 170 6.15 -13.46 1.24
N SER A 171 6.70 -12.40 1.84
CA SER A 171 8.13 -12.12 1.85
C SER A 171 8.56 -11.74 3.26
N ARG A 172 9.78 -12.16 3.63
CA ARG A 172 10.44 -11.75 4.89
C ARG A 172 11.28 -10.48 4.73
N ASN A 173 11.72 -10.18 3.51
CA ASN A 173 12.61 -9.05 3.22
C ASN A 173 11.96 -7.97 2.34
N GLY A 174 10.74 -8.20 1.85
CA GLY A 174 9.99 -7.28 1.01
C GLY A 174 10.45 -7.23 -0.45
N SER A 175 11.33 -8.14 -0.89
CA SER A 175 11.87 -8.19 -2.27
C SER A 175 12.04 -9.61 -2.83
N THR A 176 11.81 -10.64 -2.01
CA THR A 176 11.87 -12.05 -2.44
C THR A 176 10.66 -12.76 -1.86
N TYR A 177 9.83 -13.32 -2.75
CA TYR A 177 8.57 -13.94 -2.39
C TYR A 177 8.68 -15.46 -2.49
N GLY A 178 8.09 -16.16 -1.52
CA GLY A 178 7.98 -17.62 -1.55
C GLY A 178 6.89 -18.10 -2.50
N THR A 179 6.56 -19.39 -2.43
CA THR A 179 5.43 -19.96 -3.16
C THR A 179 4.10 -19.36 -2.68
N ALA A 180 3.23 -19.02 -3.63
CA ALA A 180 1.88 -18.54 -3.37
C ALA A 180 1.06 -19.50 -2.51
N PHE A 181 0.28 -18.93 -1.60
CA PHE A 181 -0.70 -19.67 -0.81
C PHE A 181 -1.95 -19.94 -1.65
N SER A 182 -2.28 -21.22 -1.84
CA SER A 182 -3.48 -21.62 -2.59
C SER A 182 -4.78 -21.10 -1.97
N ALA A 183 -4.84 -20.98 -0.64
CA ALA A 183 -6.00 -20.45 0.07
C ALA A 183 -6.28 -18.96 -0.26
N GLY A 184 -5.23 -18.20 -0.61
CA GLY A 184 -5.35 -16.80 -1.02
C GLY A 184 -5.46 -16.59 -2.53
N ALA A 185 -5.52 -17.68 -3.31
CA ALA A 185 -5.62 -17.60 -4.75
C ALA A 185 -7.07 -17.37 -5.21
N GLN A 186 -7.23 -16.61 -6.29
CA GLN A 186 -8.51 -16.43 -6.98
C GLN A 186 -8.26 -16.28 -8.47
N SER A 187 -9.10 -16.95 -9.27
CA SER A 187 -9.04 -16.89 -10.73
C SER A 187 -10.40 -16.54 -11.29
N TYR A 188 -10.40 -15.69 -12.31
CA TYR A 188 -11.55 -15.38 -13.12
C TYR A 188 -11.26 -15.82 -14.55
N ALA A 189 -12.16 -16.60 -15.13
CA ALA A 189 -12.13 -16.88 -16.56
C ALA A 189 -12.33 -15.58 -17.36
N ALA A 190 -11.89 -15.60 -18.62
CA ALA A 190 -12.23 -14.53 -19.55
C ALA A 190 -13.75 -14.50 -19.75
N ASP A 191 -14.35 -13.32 -19.62
CA ASP A 191 -15.73 -13.09 -20.01
C ASP A 191 -15.82 -12.84 -21.53
N GLY A 192 -17.04 -12.88 -22.08
CA GLY A 192 -17.27 -12.60 -23.50
C GLY A 192 -17.12 -11.12 -23.90
N ASN A 193 -17.03 -10.19 -22.94
CA ASN A 193 -17.01 -8.76 -23.19
C ASN A 193 -16.32 -7.96 -22.07
N ASN A 194 -16.25 -6.64 -22.28
CA ASN A 194 -15.63 -5.66 -21.38
C ASN A 194 -16.62 -4.59 -20.88
N ASN A 195 -17.93 -4.75 -21.06
CA ASN A 195 -18.90 -3.67 -20.88
C ASN A 195 -19.86 -3.86 -19.70
N VAL A 196 -19.81 -4.98 -18.99
CA VAL A 196 -20.65 -5.23 -17.81
C VAL A 196 -19.92 -4.71 -16.59
N VAL A 197 -20.51 -3.74 -15.89
CA VAL A 197 -20.04 -3.24 -14.60
C VAL A 197 -20.84 -3.94 -13.51
N PHE A 198 -20.16 -4.48 -12.50
CA PHE A 198 -20.80 -5.14 -11.36
C PHE A 198 -21.01 -4.13 -10.24
N ASP A 199 -22.24 -4.04 -9.75
CA ASP A 199 -22.66 -3.06 -8.77
C ASP A 199 -23.72 -3.68 -7.83
N PRO A 200 -23.36 -4.04 -6.59
CA PRO A 200 -22.02 -3.94 -6.02
C PRO A 200 -21.01 -4.87 -6.74
N PRO A 201 -19.69 -4.63 -6.60
CA PRO A 201 -18.67 -5.53 -7.14
C PRO A 201 -18.87 -6.99 -6.70
N ASN A 202 -18.54 -7.93 -7.59
CA ASN A 202 -18.59 -9.34 -7.25
C ASN A 202 -17.44 -9.70 -6.29
N SER A 203 -17.79 -9.97 -5.05
CA SER A 203 -16.85 -10.12 -3.93
C SER A 203 -16.60 -11.60 -3.60
N HIS A 204 -15.34 -11.94 -3.33
CA HIS A 204 -14.91 -13.27 -2.93
C HIS A 204 -13.99 -13.19 -1.72
N PHE A 205 -14.48 -13.64 -0.57
CA PHE A 205 -13.73 -13.71 0.67
C PHE A 205 -12.63 -14.76 0.63
N LYS A 206 -11.48 -14.44 1.23
CA LYS A 206 -10.34 -15.32 1.43
C LYS A 206 -9.88 -15.25 2.88
N ASP A 207 -9.62 -16.43 3.44
CA ASP A 207 -9.04 -16.60 4.76
C ASP A 207 -7.76 -17.45 4.67
N CYS A 208 -6.62 -16.78 4.78
CA CYS A 208 -5.31 -17.42 4.84
C CYS A 208 -4.98 -17.74 6.30
N TYR A 209 -5.63 -18.77 6.85
CA TYR A 209 -5.44 -19.23 8.23
C TYR A 209 -4.09 -19.95 8.44
N ASN A 210 -3.57 -19.90 9.67
CA ASN A 210 -2.43 -20.70 10.15
C ASN A 210 -1.09 -20.48 9.40
N TYR A 211 -0.69 -19.23 9.16
CA TYR A 211 0.70 -18.96 8.78
C TYR A 211 1.65 -19.27 9.94
N ARG A 212 2.12 -20.51 10.05
CA ARG A 212 3.17 -20.87 11.01
C ARG A 212 4.48 -20.21 10.53
N ILE A 213 4.91 -19.15 11.20
CA ILE A 213 6.23 -18.55 10.93
C ILE A 213 7.25 -19.62 11.31
N TYR A 214 7.82 -20.33 10.33
CA TYR A 214 8.96 -21.21 10.59
C TYR A 214 10.13 -20.33 11.06
N HIS A 215 10.25 -20.17 12.37
CA HIS A 215 11.50 -19.84 13.04
C HIS A 215 12.44 -21.02 12.81
N THR A 216 13.37 -20.85 11.88
CA THR A 216 14.63 -21.59 11.88
C THR A 216 15.72 -20.54 11.75
N GLY A 217 16.25 -20.10 12.88
CA GLY A 217 17.31 -19.10 12.96
C GLY A 217 17.77 -18.99 14.40
N TRP A 218 18.84 -19.72 14.67
CA TRP A 218 19.46 -20.03 15.95
C TRP A 218 19.97 -18.79 16.70
N CYS A 219 20.28 -18.99 17.99
CA CYS A 219 21.05 -18.09 18.83
C CYS A 219 22.36 -17.62 18.18
#